data_AF-A0A9E6W830-F1
#
_entry.id   AF-A0A9E6W830-F1
#
_cell.length_a   1.000
_cell.length_b   1.000
_cell.length_c   1.000
_cell.angle_alpha   90.00
_cell.angle_beta   90.00
_cell.angle_gamma   90.00
#
_symmetry.space_group_name_H-M   'P 1'
#
loop_
_entity.id
_entity.type
_entity.pdbx_description
1 polymer ?
#
loop_
_entity_poly.entity_id
_entity_poly.type
_entity_poly.pdbx_seq_one_letter_code
_entity_poly.pdbx_strand_id
1 'polypeptide(L)' 'MLPMDQGKPRPKRPTYDFLKMWGMTLPLILTTALLGLLGHWVDQWLEFDFPLFTLLGIFAGLVGAVYQLLKTLNKKK' A
#
# COMPACT_ATOMS: atom_id res chain seq x y z
N MET A 1 -47.60 -30.17 3.37
CA MET A 1 -46.83 -28.91 3.47
C MET A 1 -45.36 -29.30 3.43
N LEU A 2 -44.65 -29.02 2.34
CA LEU A 2 -43.22 -29.34 2.24
C LEU A 2 -42.40 -28.26 2.95
N PRO A 3 -41.33 -28.62 3.67
CA PRO A 3 -40.49 -27.64 4.34
C PRO A 3 -39.81 -26.75 3.31
N MET A 4 -39.91 -25.44 3.50
CA MET A 4 -39.19 -24.44 2.70
C MET A 4 -37.69 -24.68 2.89
N ASP A 5 -37.01 -25.10 1.82
CA ASP A 5 -35.55 -25.19 1.76
C ASP A 5 -34.98 -23.80 2.01
N GLN A 6 -34.48 -23.58 3.23
CA GLN A 6 -33.86 -22.33 3.62
C GLN A 6 -32.57 -22.18 2.82
N GLY A 7 -32.59 -21.23 1.87
CA GLY A 7 -31.47 -20.92 0.99
C GLY A 7 -30.17 -20.76 1.78
N LYS A 8 -29.34 -21.80 1.76
CA LYS A 8 -27.98 -21.77 2.31
C LYS A 8 -27.24 -20.55 1.74
N PRO A 9 -26.59 -19.72 2.58
CA PRO A 9 -25.79 -18.61 2.08
C PRO A 9 -24.70 -19.17 1.18
N ARG A 10 -24.70 -18.77 -0.09
CA ARG A 10 -23.69 -19.19 -1.06
C ARG A 10 -22.31 -18.76 -0.53
N PRO A 11 -21.29 -19.64 -0.53
CA PRO A 11 -19.96 -19.28 -0.06
C PRO A 11 -19.45 -18.09 -0.88
N LYS A 12 -19.10 -16.99 -0.19
CA LYS A 12 -18.50 -15.80 -0.82
C LYS A 12 -17.22 -16.25 -1.51
N ARG A 13 -17.14 -16.05 -2.83
CA ARG A 13 -16.01 -16.47 -3.65
C ARG A 13 -14.73 -15.71 -3.22
N PRO A 14 -13.55 -16.36 -3.19
CA PRO A 14 -12.28 -15.80 -2.71
C PRO A 14 -11.67 -14.72 -3.63
N THR A 15 -12.34 -14.35 -4.73
CA THR A 15 -11.86 -13.35 -5.70
C THR A 15 -11.56 -11.97 -5.07
N TYR A 16 -12.16 -11.65 -3.93
CA TYR A 16 -11.94 -10.40 -3.22
C TYR A 16 -10.60 -10.31 -2.46
N ASP A 17 -9.93 -11.43 -2.16
CA ASP A 17 -8.69 -11.38 -1.37
C ASP A 17 -7.50 -10.85 -2.16
N PHE A 18 -7.42 -11.16 -3.46
CA PHE A 18 -6.37 -10.62 -4.32
C PHE A 18 -6.49 -9.10 -4.46
N LEU A 19 -7.70 -8.60 -4.74
CA LEU A 19 -7.95 -7.17 -4.89
C LEU A 19 -7.70 -6.41 -3.57
N LYS A 20 -8.02 -7.03 -2.44
CA LYS A 20 -7.74 -6.49 -1.10
C LYS A 20 -6.24 -6.39 -0.82
N MET A 21 -5.45 -7.37 -1.28
CA MET A 21 -3.99 -7.35 -1.18
C MET A 21 -3.40 -6.21 -2.02
N TRP A 22 -3.84 -6.07 -3.27
CA TRP A 22 -3.44 -4.94 -4.13
C TRP A 22 -3.80 -3.58 -3.51
N GLY A 23 -4.96 -3.46 -2.87
CA GLY A 23 -5.38 -2.24 -2.19
C GLY A 23 -4.46 -1.80 -1.04
N MET A 24 -3.66 -2.70 -0.46
CA MET A 24 -2.68 -2.39 0.59
C MET A 24 -1.27 -2.20 0.03
N THR A 25 -0.87 -3.01 -0.95
CA THR A 25 0.49 -3.01 -1.48
C THR A 25 0.73 -1.90 -2.50
N LEU A 26 -0.27 -1.56 -3.33
CA LEU A 26 -0.14 -0.47 -4.32
C LEU A 26 0.22 0.86 -3.68
N PRO A 27 -0.50 1.33 -2.63
CA PRO A 27 -0.15 2.59 -1.97
C PRO A 27 1.28 2.59 -1.43
N LEU A 28 1.79 1.45 -0.95
CA LEU A 28 3.14 1.31 -0.41
C LEU A 28 4.20 1.49 -1.51
N ILE A 29 4.01 0.81 -2.65
CA ILE A 29 4.88 0.92 -3.81
C ILE A 29 4.82 2.34 -4.39
N LEU A 30 3.61 2.89 -4.59
CA LEU A 30 3.44 4.24 -5.16
C LEU A 30 4.09 5.31 -4.27
N THR A 31 3.86 5.25 -2.97
CA THR A 31 4.37 6.26 -2.03
C THR A 31 5.90 6.22 -1.98
N THR A 32 6.48 5.02 -1.92
CA THR A 32 7.94 4.83 -1.91
C THR A 32 8.56 5.26 -3.24
N ALA A 33 7.95 4.90 -4.37
CA ALA A 33 8.44 5.29 -5.69
C ALA A 33 8.36 6.81 -5.90
N LEU A 34 7.26 7.46 -5.49
CA LEU A 34 7.11 8.91 -5.59
C LEU A 34 8.16 9.66 -4.77
N LEU A 35 8.40 9.23 -3.53
CA LEU A 35 9.40 9.86 -2.67
C LEU A 35 10.84 9.58 -3.14
N GLY A 36 11.11 8.38 -3.66
CA GLY A 36 12.39 8.07 -4.29
C GLY A 36 12.65 8.92 -5.53
N LEU A 37 11.65 9.09 -6.41
CA LEU A 37 11.76 9.95 -7.60
C LEU A 37 11.95 11.42 -7.22
N LEU A 38 11.21 11.91 -6.21
CA LEU A 38 11.43 13.26 -5.67
C LEU A 38 12.84 13.43 -5.14
N GLY A 39 13.34 12.46 -4.37
CA GLY A 39 14.70 12.46 -3.86
C GLY A 39 15.74 12.47 -4.99
N HIS A 40 15.49 11.69 -6.04
CA HIS A 40 16.36 11.65 -7.23
C HIS A 40 16.41 12.98 -7.97
N TRP A 41 15.26 13.62 -8.13
CA TRP A 41 15.18 14.95 -8.74
C TRP A 41 15.92 16.00 -7.93
N VAL A 42 15.83 15.93 -6.59
CA VAL A 42 16.57 16.81 -5.68
C VAL A 42 18.08 16.53 -5.75
N ASP A 43 18.49 15.26 -5.74
CA ASP A 43 19.90 14.88 -5.88
C ASP A 43 20.50 15.39 -7.20
N GLN A 44 19.75 15.26 -8.31
CA GLN A 44 20.16 15.78 -9.62
C GLN A 44 20.24 17.31 -9.63
N TRP A 45 19.29 17.99 -9.00
CA TRP A 45 19.28 19.45 -8.96
C TRP A 45 20.41 20.05 -8.12
N LEU A 46 20.84 19.34 -7.08
CA LEU A 46 21.99 19.74 -6.25
C LEU A 46 23.33 19.19 -6.76
N GLU A 47 23.34 18.47 -7.88
CA GLU A 47 24.53 17.84 -8.48
C GLU A 47 25.34 17.00 -7.46
N PHE A 48 24.65 16.32 -6.55
CA PHE A 48 25.32 15.45 -5.60
C PHE A 48 25.82 14.17 -6.28
N ASP A 49 27.10 13.85 -6.10
CA ASP A 49 27.69 12.57 -6.54
C ASP A 49 27.10 11.36 -5.80
N PHE A 50 26.57 11.58 -4.59
CA PHE A 50 25.94 10.55 -3.78
C PHE A 50 24.42 10.77 -3.70
N PRO A 51 23.58 9.76 -4.02
CA PRO A 51 22.13 9.89 -4.08
C PRO A 51 21.48 9.90 -2.68
N LEU A 52 21.85 10.90 -1.87
CA LEU A 52 21.48 10.99 -0.46
C LEU A 52 19.98 11.18 -0.28
N PHE A 53 19.39 12.12 -1.04
CA PHE A 53 17.96 12.44 -0.94
C PHE A 53 17.09 11.34 -1.54
N THR A 54 17.57 10.64 -2.57
CA THR A 54 16.92 9.43 -3.09
C THR A 54 16.84 8.37 -2.00
N LEU A 55 17.95 8.10 -1.31
CA LEU A 55 18.00 7.12 -0.23
C LEU A 55 17.05 7.52 0.91
N LEU A 56 17.14 8.77 1.38
CA LEU A 56 16.28 9.32 2.42
C LEU A 56 14.81 9.28 2.01
N GLY A 57 14.50 9.62 0.76
CA GLY A 57 13.16 9.57 0.19
C GLY A 57 12.58 8.16 0.18
N ILE A 58 13.36 7.17 -0.24
CA ILE A 58 12.95 5.76 -0.21
C ILE A 58 12.69 5.31 1.23
N PHE A 59 13.60 5.59 2.17
CA PHE A 59 13.41 5.22 3.58
C PHE A 59 12.21 5.94 4.21
N ALA A 60 12.06 7.24 3.98
CA ALA A 60 10.93 8.03 4.47
C ALA A 60 9.61 7.54 3.87
N GLY A 61 9.60 7.19 2.57
CA GLY A 61 8.42 6.65 1.90
C GLY A 61 8.03 5.28 2.42
N LEU A 62 9.01 4.41 2.66
CA LEU A 62 8.77 3.10 3.25
C LEU A 62 8.19 3.23 4.66
N VAL A 63 8.82 4.03 5.53
CA VAL A 63 8.37 4.25 6.92
C VAL A 63 6.99 4.91 6.94
N GLY A 64 6.77 5.93 6.10
CA GLY A 64 5.50 6.63 6.00
C GLY A 64 4.37 5.72 5.52
N ALA A 65 4.64 4.88 4.51
CA ALA A 65 3.65 3.94 3.99
C ALA A 65 3.33 2.81 4.98
N VAL A 66 4.33 2.28 5.68
CA VAL A 66 4.12 1.31 6.78
C VAL A 66 3.30 1.95 7.91
N TYR A 67 3.63 3.18 8.32
CA TYR A 67 2.87 3.91 9.33
C TYR A 67 1.41 4.11 8.91
N GLN A 68 1.17 4.50 7.65
CA GLN A 68 -0.17 4.66 7.11
C GLN A 68 -0.94 3.34 7.07
N LEU A 69 -0.27 2.23 6.72
CA LEU A 69 -0.84 0.90 6.74
C LEU A 69 -1.26 0.50 8.16
N LEU A 70 -0.35 0.65 9.14
CA LEU A 70 -0.64 0.37 10.56
C LEU A 70 -1.81 1.23 11.07
N LYS A 71 -1.84 2.52 10.73
CA LYS A 71 -2.94 3.42 11.07
C LYS A 71 -4.26 2.98 10.45
N THR A 72 -4.26 2.53 9.20
CA THR A 72 -5.46 2.06 8.49
C THR A 72 -6.00 0.76 9.09
N LEU A 73 -5.10 -0.15 9.48
CA LEU A 73 -5.46 -1.37 10.19
C LEU A 73 -6.05 -1.05 11.57
N ASN A 74 -5.48 -0.10 12.30
CA ASN A 74 -5.98 0.30 13.61
C ASN A 74 -7.34 1.05 13.53
N LYS A 75 -7.59 1.82 12.47
CA LYS A 75 -8.86 2.52 12.23
C LYS A 75 -10.03 1.60 11.84
N LYS A 76 -9.76 0.37 11.40
CA LYS A 76 -10.79 -0.62 11.04
C LYS A 76 -11.19 -1.53 12.21
N LYS A 77 -10.66 -1.29 13.40
CA LYS A 77 -11.05 -1.92 14.66
C LYS A 77 -12.05 -1.02 15.40
#